data_AF-A0A5N6XCN4-F1
#
_entry.id   AF-A0A5N6XCN4-F1
#
_cell.length_a   1.000
_cell.length_b   1.000
_cell.length_c   1.000
_cell.angle_alpha   90.00
_cell.angle_beta   90.00
_cell.angle_gamma   90.00
#
_symmetry.space_group_name_H-M   'P 1'
#
loop_
_entity.id
_entity.type
_entity.pdbx_description
1 polymer ?
#
loop_
_entity_poly.entity_id
_entity_poly.type
_entity_poly.pdbx_seq_one_letter_code
_entity_poly.pdbx_strand_id
1 'polypeptide(L)'
;MLSSRLSVISVCLAAGNVLSASIWKDSVTKASLPKSFEWNSYDLAGIKDPSIIEVDGVYHVFASTAKEAGYNLVYLSFTDFNEANSATFHYLDQGPIGTGYRAAPRVFYFEPHKLCNPGGWSAPENSFDSMPSIISENIGNGNWVDMWTICDSSDCYLFSSDDNGHLYRSQSSLGNFPNGMGNTVIALQDTNAYALFEASNVYSAGDGEYLLLVKAIGSDGARYFRSWTSTSLSGTWASLADTEANPFARSNNIKFSAEAWN
;
A
#
# COMPACT_ATOMS: atom_id res chain seq x y z
N MET A 1 9.27 -14.13 -14.92
CA MET A 1 8.10 -13.22 -14.83
C MET A 1 7.37 -13.53 -13.53
N LEU A 2 7.68 -12.82 -12.45
CA LEU A 2 6.87 -12.90 -11.24
C LEU A 2 5.58 -12.14 -11.51
N SER A 3 4.45 -12.86 -11.54
CA SER A 3 3.12 -12.25 -11.56
C SER A 3 2.92 -11.55 -10.22
N SER A 4 2.87 -10.22 -10.25
CA SER A 4 2.57 -9.35 -9.11
C SER A 4 1.16 -9.67 -8.64
N ARG A 5 1.04 -10.31 -7.47
CA ARG A 5 -0.23 -10.63 -6.85
C ARG A 5 -0.70 -9.41 -6.07
N LEU A 6 -1.74 -8.74 -6.56
CA LEU A 6 -2.40 -7.69 -5.82
C LEU A 6 -3.08 -8.30 -4.60
N SER A 7 -2.85 -7.74 -3.42
CA SER A 7 -3.68 -7.98 -2.23
C SER A 7 -4.29 -6.64 -1.85
N VAL A 8 -5.60 -6.48 -2.06
CA VAL A 8 -6.34 -5.36 -1.50
C VAL A 8 -6.48 -5.64 0.00
N ILE A 9 -5.90 -4.78 0.84
CA ILE A 9 -5.90 -4.94 2.29
C ILE A 9 -6.93 -3.94 2.86
N SER A 10 -8.06 -4.42 3.38
CA SER A 10 -9.08 -3.57 4.01
C SER A 10 -9.12 -3.73 5.55
N VAL A 11 -8.78 -2.68 6.29
CA VAL A 11 -8.91 -2.64 7.77
C VAL A 11 -10.22 -1.95 8.15
N CYS A 12 -10.89 -2.47 9.19
CA CYS A 12 -11.82 -1.69 10.02
C CYS A 12 -11.48 -1.88 11.50
N LEU A 13 -11.45 -0.80 12.26
CA LEU A 13 -11.66 -0.79 13.70
C LEU A 13 -12.88 0.08 13.96
N ALA A 14 -13.86 -0.49 14.65
CA ALA A 14 -15.08 0.24 14.99
C ALA A 14 -14.85 1.03 16.27
N ALA A 15 -15.04 2.34 16.21
CA ALA A 15 -15.29 3.17 17.38
C ALA A 15 -16.59 2.71 18.04
N GLY A 16 -16.51 2.10 19.22
CA GLY A 16 -17.65 1.48 19.89
C GLY A 16 -17.51 1.42 21.40
N ASN A 17 -18.08 2.42 22.06
CA ASN A 17 -18.29 2.61 23.49
C ASN A 17 -18.33 1.35 24.38
N VAL A 18 -17.65 1.47 25.54
CA VAL A 18 -17.72 0.60 26.72
C VAL A 18 -19.16 0.22 27.07
N LEU A 19 -19.51 -1.07 26.95
CA LEU A 19 -20.66 -1.66 27.63
C LEU A 19 -20.37 -3.10 28.09
N SER A 20 -20.20 -3.20 29.41
CA SER A 20 -20.44 -4.34 30.31
C SER A 20 -20.00 -5.75 29.90
N ALA A 21 -19.01 -6.25 30.63
CA ALA A 21 -18.64 -7.65 30.70
C ALA A 21 -19.83 -8.55 31.11
N SER A 22 -20.20 -9.48 30.24
CA SER A 22 -20.96 -10.68 30.61
C SER A 22 -20.02 -11.87 30.53
N ILE A 23 -19.63 -12.38 31.69
CA ILE A 23 -18.72 -13.52 31.86
C ILE A 23 -19.47 -14.79 31.43
N TRP A 24 -19.21 -15.28 30.23
CA TRP A 24 -19.61 -16.64 29.84
C TRP A 24 -18.65 -17.63 30.52
N LYS A 25 -19.17 -18.43 31.46
CA LYS A 25 -18.51 -19.61 31.99
C LYS A 25 -18.59 -20.71 30.94
N ASP A 26 -17.67 -20.69 29.97
CA ASP A 26 -17.41 -21.86 29.15
C ASP A 26 -16.26 -22.69 29.74
N SER A 27 -16.48 -24.00 29.67
CA SER A 27 -15.55 -25.05 30.05
C SER A 27 -14.17 -24.82 29.43
N VAL A 28 -13.17 -24.51 30.25
CA VAL A 28 -11.77 -24.45 29.82
C VAL A 28 -11.25 -25.87 29.60
N THR A 29 -11.40 -26.39 28.39
CA THR A 29 -10.58 -27.53 27.96
C THR A 29 -9.14 -27.05 27.82
N LYS A 30 -8.25 -27.60 28.64
CA LYS A 30 -6.80 -27.37 28.59
C LYS A 30 -6.30 -27.63 27.17
N ALA A 31 -5.95 -26.58 26.44
CA ALA A 31 -5.32 -26.70 25.13
C ALA A 31 -4.03 -27.54 25.27
N SER A 32 -3.87 -28.56 24.43
CA SER A 32 -2.65 -29.37 24.41
C SER A 32 -1.52 -28.54 23.83
N LEU A 33 -0.48 -28.30 24.62
CA LEU A 33 0.76 -27.71 24.13
C LEU A 33 1.45 -28.66 23.13
N PRO A 34 2.03 -28.15 22.04
CA PRO A 34 2.76 -28.99 21.08
C PRO A 34 3.96 -29.65 21.76
N LYS A 35 4.35 -30.83 21.27
CA LYS A 35 5.50 -31.60 21.80
C LYS A 35 6.86 -31.09 21.33
N SER A 36 6.86 -30.10 20.45
CA SER A 36 8.04 -29.37 19.97
C SER A 36 7.68 -27.90 19.77
N PHE A 37 8.64 -27.02 20.00
CA PHE A 37 8.54 -25.60 19.75
C PHE A 37 9.65 -25.23 18.77
N GLU A 38 9.29 -24.56 17.69
CA GLU A 38 10.24 -23.98 16.74
C GLU A 38 10.04 -22.46 16.75
N TRP A 39 11.15 -21.72 16.72
CA TRP A 39 11.15 -20.26 16.71
C TRP A 39 11.75 -19.82 15.37
N ASN A 40 10.95 -19.15 14.53
CA ASN A 40 11.44 -18.58 13.30
C ASN A 40 11.95 -17.15 13.56
N SER A 41 13.25 -16.96 13.42
CA SER A 41 13.81 -15.62 13.20
C SER A 41 13.62 -15.26 11.73
N TYR A 42 12.97 -14.12 11.44
CA TYR A 42 12.67 -13.73 10.06
C TYR A 42 13.86 -13.08 9.34
N ASP A 43 14.91 -12.69 10.09
CA ASP A 43 16.17 -12.05 9.64
C ASP A 43 15.96 -11.12 8.43
N LEU A 44 15.31 -9.98 8.70
CA LEU A 44 14.88 -9.03 7.69
C LEU A 44 15.99 -8.02 7.40
N ALA A 45 16.23 -7.75 6.11
CA ALA A 45 17.13 -6.69 5.67
C ALA A 45 16.44 -5.31 5.65
N GLY A 46 15.11 -5.28 5.56
CA GLY A 46 14.36 -4.02 5.58
C GLY A 46 12.87 -4.17 5.84
N ILE A 47 12.29 -3.11 6.40
CA ILE A 47 10.86 -2.84 6.46
C ILE A 47 10.58 -1.69 5.50
N LYS A 48 9.69 -1.91 4.53
CA LYS A 48 9.53 -1.01 3.38
C LYS A 48 8.06 -0.75 3.08
N ASP A 49 7.84 0.25 2.22
CA ASP A 49 6.57 0.51 1.55
C ASP A 49 5.37 0.58 2.51
N PRO A 50 5.41 1.45 3.54
CA PRO A 50 4.37 1.49 4.56
C PRO A 50 3.06 2.05 4.01
N SER A 51 1.95 1.46 4.45
CA SER A 51 0.63 2.06 4.41
C SER A 51 0.11 2.19 5.84
N ILE A 52 -0.29 3.41 6.20
CA ILE A 52 -0.63 3.79 7.57
C ILE A 52 -2.00 4.46 7.62
N ILE A 53 -2.80 4.09 8.62
CA ILE A 53 -4.03 4.78 9.02
C ILE A 53 -4.04 4.98 10.54
N GLU A 54 -4.78 5.97 11.02
CA GLU A 54 -5.07 6.14 12.45
C GLU A 54 -6.55 5.91 12.69
N VAL A 55 -6.88 5.08 13.68
CA VAL A 55 -8.26 4.87 14.13
C VAL A 55 -8.28 4.93 15.64
N ASP A 56 -9.13 5.81 16.21
CA ASP A 56 -9.31 5.97 17.65
C ASP A 56 -8.00 6.13 18.45
N GLY A 57 -7.04 6.90 17.89
CA GLY A 57 -5.74 7.16 18.52
C GLY A 57 -4.71 6.03 18.39
N VAL A 58 -4.98 5.01 17.57
CA VAL A 58 -4.06 3.92 17.29
C VAL A 58 -3.62 3.97 15.83
N TYR A 59 -2.31 3.95 15.59
CA TYR A 59 -1.74 3.80 14.26
C TYR A 59 -1.74 2.33 13.86
N HIS A 60 -2.18 2.05 12.64
CA HIS A 60 -2.15 0.73 12.01
C HIS A 60 -1.28 0.80 10.77
N VAL A 61 -0.17 0.06 10.78
CA VAL A 61 0.81 0.08 9.70
C VAL A 61 0.90 -1.31 9.07
N PHE A 62 0.82 -1.33 7.74
CA PHE A 62 1.12 -2.47 6.90
C PHE A 62 2.39 -2.14 6.14
N ALA A 63 3.35 -3.06 6.12
CA ALA A 63 4.61 -2.85 5.44
C ALA A 63 5.10 -4.12 4.75
N SER A 64 5.95 -3.94 3.74
CA SER A 64 6.74 -5.02 3.15
C SER A 64 7.83 -5.48 4.12
N THR A 65 7.98 -6.78 4.29
CA THR A 65 9.20 -7.39 4.83
C THR A 65 10.11 -7.75 3.66
N ALA A 66 11.36 -7.32 3.70
CA ALA A 66 12.31 -7.50 2.60
C ALA A 66 13.59 -8.20 3.07
N LYS A 67 14.00 -9.22 2.31
CA LYS A 67 15.30 -9.89 2.42
C LYS A 67 15.70 -10.45 1.07
N GLU A 68 16.93 -10.96 0.95
CA GLU A 68 17.45 -11.53 -0.31
C GLU A 68 16.52 -12.59 -0.89
N ALA A 69 15.97 -13.46 -0.04
CA ALA A 69 15.06 -14.54 -0.45
C ALA A 69 13.69 -14.08 -0.97
N GLY A 70 13.31 -12.81 -0.76
CA GLY A 70 12.05 -12.25 -1.28
C GLY A 70 11.30 -11.34 -0.31
N TYR A 71 10.02 -11.14 -0.62
CA TYR A 71 9.13 -10.20 0.05
C TYR A 71 7.88 -10.89 0.62
N ASN A 72 7.44 -10.43 1.79
CA ASN A 72 6.10 -10.69 2.31
C ASN A 72 5.60 -9.43 3.06
N LEU A 73 4.57 -9.55 3.90
CA LEU A 73 3.92 -8.43 4.58
C LEU A 73 3.93 -8.58 6.10
N VAL A 74 3.96 -7.45 6.79
CA VAL A 74 3.83 -7.36 8.25
C VAL A 74 2.79 -6.31 8.61
N TYR A 75 2.06 -6.57 9.69
CA TYR A 75 1.19 -5.62 10.38
C TYR A 75 1.79 -5.27 11.74
N LEU A 76 1.75 -3.99 12.10
CA LEU A 76 2.08 -3.50 13.44
C LEU A 76 1.12 -2.36 13.82
N SER A 77 0.94 -2.16 15.12
CA SER A 77 0.18 -1.03 15.65
C SER A 77 0.79 -0.45 16.91
N PHE A 78 0.65 0.86 17.09
CA PHE A 78 1.21 1.61 18.22
C PHE A 78 0.40 2.90 18.43
N THR A 79 0.55 3.54 19.58
CA THR A 79 -0.12 4.81 19.92
C THR A 79 0.83 6.00 19.92
N ASP A 80 2.14 5.74 20.07
CA ASP A 80 3.21 6.75 20.02
C ASP A 80 4.29 6.29 19.01
N PHE A 81 4.73 7.21 18.14
CA PHE A 81 5.84 6.97 17.20
C PHE A 81 7.14 6.60 17.91
N ASN A 82 7.36 7.06 19.15
CA ASN A 82 8.52 6.67 19.95
C ASN A 82 8.51 5.18 20.32
N GLU A 83 7.34 4.54 20.34
CA GLU A 83 7.16 3.12 20.63
C GLU A 83 7.06 2.25 19.37
N ALA A 84 6.98 2.86 18.17
CA ALA A 84 6.78 2.16 16.91
C ALA A 84 7.84 1.08 16.66
N ASN A 85 9.10 1.32 17.03
CA ASN A 85 10.19 0.36 16.89
C ASN A 85 10.06 -0.86 17.84
N SER A 86 9.31 -0.72 18.93
CA SER A 86 9.01 -1.81 19.87
C SER A 86 7.68 -2.50 19.61
N ALA A 87 6.89 -2.02 18.64
CA ALA A 87 5.61 -2.60 18.28
C ALA A 87 5.78 -4.05 17.83
N THR A 88 4.84 -4.91 18.25
CA THR A 88 4.88 -6.32 17.86
C THR A 88 4.60 -6.47 16.37
N PHE A 89 5.45 -7.23 15.68
CA PHE A 89 5.25 -7.58 14.28
C PHE A 89 4.31 -8.78 14.16
N HIS A 90 3.23 -8.60 13.42
CA HIS A 90 2.31 -9.65 13.02
C HIS A 90 2.57 -10.00 11.55
N TYR A 91 3.34 -11.05 11.30
CA TYR A 91 3.66 -11.51 9.95
C TYR A 91 2.41 -12.08 9.27
N LEU A 92 2.05 -11.51 8.11
CA LEU A 92 0.79 -11.84 7.44
C LEU A 92 0.82 -13.20 6.73
N ASP A 93 2.01 -13.79 6.56
CA ASP A 93 2.16 -15.16 6.08
C ASP A 93 1.63 -16.24 7.05
N GLN A 94 1.39 -15.87 8.32
CA GLN A 94 0.77 -16.74 9.32
C GLN A 94 -0.76 -16.81 9.19
N GLY A 95 -1.36 -15.92 8.39
CA GLY A 95 -2.78 -15.89 8.10
C GLY A 95 -3.13 -16.37 6.68
N PRO A 96 -4.39 -16.25 6.25
CA PRO A 96 -4.81 -16.66 4.91
C PRO A 96 -4.12 -15.91 3.75
N ILE A 97 -3.52 -14.73 3.98
CA ILE A 97 -2.62 -14.07 3.00
C ILE A 97 -1.49 -15.03 2.56
N GLY A 98 -0.99 -15.81 3.51
CA GLY A 98 -0.06 -16.91 3.30
C GLY A 98 1.34 -16.49 2.82
N THR A 99 2.16 -17.52 2.61
CA THR A 99 3.54 -17.38 2.14
C THR A 99 3.62 -17.01 0.65
N GLY A 100 4.84 -16.67 0.21
CA GLY A 100 5.14 -16.27 -1.17
C GLY A 100 5.23 -14.75 -1.33
N TYR A 101 5.48 -14.31 -2.56
CA TYR A 101 5.69 -12.91 -2.87
C TYR A 101 4.42 -12.07 -2.63
N ARG A 102 4.52 -11.09 -1.72
CA ARG A 102 3.60 -9.95 -1.54
C ARG A 102 4.44 -8.75 -1.10
N ALA A 103 4.15 -7.57 -1.63
CA ALA A 103 4.88 -6.34 -1.32
C ALA A 103 3.98 -5.12 -1.56
N ALA A 104 4.40 -3.95 -1.06
CA ALA A 104 3.77 -2.65 -1.26
C ALA A 104 2.26 -2.65 -0.93
N PRO A 105 1.89 -2.92 0.34
CA PRO A 105 0.49 -2.94 0.75
C PRO A 105 -0.14 -1.55 0.65
N ARG A 106 -1.45 -1.50 0.40
CA ARG A 106 -2.27 -0.32 0.66
C ARG A 106 -3.48 -0.71 1.52
N VAL A 107 -3.68 0.04 2.60
CA VAL A 107 -4.81 -0.13 3.50
C VAL A 107 -5.85 0.98 3.36
N PHE A 108 -7.13 0.61 3.30
CA PHE A 108 -8.27 1.54 3.39
C PHE A 108 -9.55 0.81 3.80
N TYR A 109 -10.52 1.54 4.35
CA TYR A 109 -11.85 1.01 4.64
C TYR A 109 -12.77 1.18 3.42
N PHE A 110 -13.33 0.07 2.94
CA PHE A 110 -14.32 0.11 1.86
C PHE A 110 -15.74 0.02 2.42
N GLU A 111 -16.33 1.18 2.71
CA GLU A 111 -17.64 1.33 3.35
C GLU A 111 -18.77 0.49 2.71
N PRO A 112 -18.92 0.44 1.36
CA PRO A 112 -20.05 -0.27 0.74
C PRO A 112 -20.13 -1.76 1.12
N HIS A 113 -18.99 -2.42 1.35
CA HIS A 113 -18.95 -3.83 1.73
C HIS A 113 -18.86 -4.07 3.23
N LYS A 114 -18.58 -3.02 4.02
CA LYS A 114 -18.42 -3.11 5.48
C LYS A 114 -17.52 -4.28 5.91
N LEU A 115 -16.48 -4.58 5.13
CA LEU A 115 -15.60 -5.71 5.40
C LEU A 115 -14.91 -5.46 6.74
N CYS A 116 -15.29 -6.25 7.73
CA CYS A 116 -14.80 -6.14 9.10
C CYS A 116 -14.31 -7.53 9.51
N ASN A 117 -13.00 -7.74 9.44
CA ASN A 117 -12.39 -8.87 10.13
C ASN A 117 -11.02 -8.50 10.69
N PRO A 118 -10.95 -7.96 11.92
CA PRO A 118 -9.68 -7.61 12.56
C PRO A 118 -8.76 -8.82 12.83
N GLY A 119 -9.24 -10.06 12.68
CA GLY A 119 -8.49 -11.29 12.92
C GLY A 119 -8.26 -12.18 11.70
N GLY A 120 -8.64 -11.77 10.49
CA GLY A 120 -8.55 -12.66 9.34
C GLY A 120 -8.56 -11.94 8.01
N TRP A 121 -7.38 -11.47 7.61
CA TRP A 121 -7.08 -11.14 6.22
C TRP A 121 -7.42 -12.35 5.34
N SER A 122 -8.20 -12.13 4.28
CA SER A 122 -8.52 -13.19 3.33
C SER A 122 -7.28 -13.62 2.54
N ALA A 123 -7.39 -14.77 1.87
CA ALA A 123 -6.42 -15.09 0.83
C ALA A 123 -6.47 -14.02 -0.29
N PRO A 124 -5.35 -13.74 -0.97
CA PRO A 124 -5.32 -12.75 -2.04
C PRO A 124 -6.19 -13.16 -3.23
N GLU A 125 -6.93 -12.21 -3.78
CA GLU A 125 -7.61 -12.30 -5.07
C GLU A 125 -7.03 -11.24 -6.01
N ASN A 126 -6.84 -11.60 -7.28
CA ASN A 126 -6.29 -10.67 -8.26
C ASN A 126 -7.40 -9.78 -8.83
N SER A 127 -7.13 -8.47 -8.99
CA SER A 127 -8.04 -7.58 -9.72
C SER A 127 -8.09 -7.83 -11.23
N PHE A 128 -7.12 -8.57 -11.78
CA PHE A 128 -7.07 -8.93 -13.19
C PHE A 128 -6.77 -10.43 -13.34
N ASP A 129 -7.37 -11.05 -14.36
CA ASP A 129 -7.05 -12.43 -14.74
C ASP A 129 -5.63 -12.57 -15.31
N SER A 130 -5.12 -11.50 -15.93
CA SER A 130 -3.77 -11.41 -16.49
C SER A 130 -3.28 -9.96 -16.53
N MET A 131 -1.98 -9.76 -16.77
CA MET A 131 -1.43 -8.42 -16.98
C MET A 131 -2.10 -7.75 -18.19
N PRO A 132 -2.66 -6.53 -18.07
CA PRO A 132 -3.22 -5.80 -19.20
C PRO A 132 -2.21 -5.62 -20.33
N SER A 133 -2.66 -5.74 -21.59
CA SER A 133 -1.75 -5.73 -22.75
C SER A 133 -0.94 -4.44 -22.85
N ILE A 134 -1.58 -3.28 -22.60
CA ILE A 134 -0.91 -1.98 -22.58
C ILE A 134 0.27 -1.92 -21.61
N ILE A 135 0.21 -2.65 -20.48
CA ILE A 135 1.33 -2.74 -19.54
C ILE A 135 2.40 -3.64 -20.14
N SER A 136 2.02 -4.83 -20.63
CA SER A 136 2.98 -5.78 -21.22
C SER A 136 3.73 -5.24 -22.45
N GLU A 137 3.10 -4.33 -23.20
CA GLU A 137 3.68 -3.68 -24.38
C GLU A 137 4.67 -2.56 -24.03
N ASN A 138 4.56 -1.96 -22.84
CA ASN A 138 5.33 -0.77 -22.44
C ASN A 138 6.30 -1.02 -21.27
N ILE A 139 6.16 -2.13 -20.54
CA ILE A 139 6.95 -2.45 -19.33
C ILE A 139 8.44 -2.67 -19.59
N GLY A 140 8.84 -3.07 -20.80
CA GLY A 140 10.23 -3.36 -21.13
C GLY A 140 10.86 -4.38 -20.17
N ASN A 141 11.92 -3.97 -19.46
CA ASN A 141 12.62 -4.78 -18.45
C ASN A 141 12.19 -4.45 -17.01
N GLY A 142 11.16 -3.63 -16.83
CA GLY A 142 10.66 -3.21 -15.52
C GLY A 142 9.74 -4.23 -14.86
N ASN A 143 9.04 -3.80 -13.80
CA ASN A 143 8.15 -4.63 -13.00
C ASN A 143 6.79 -3.96 -12.82
N TRP A 144 5.71 -4.72 -12.91
CA TRP A 144 4.38 -4.19 -12.63
C TRP A 144 4.14 -4.13 -11.12
N VAL A 145 4.23 -2.94 -10.53
CA VAL A 145 4.34 -2.73 -9.07
C VAL A 145 3.44 -1.61 -8.56
N ASP A 146 3.42 -1.46 -7.23
CA ASP A 146 2.94 -0.28 -6.50
C ASP A 146 1.51 0.12 -6.80
N MET A 147 0.62 -0.79 -6.38
CA MET A 147 -0.80 -0.77 -6.67
C MET A 147 -1.56 0.17 -5.74
N TRP A 148 -2.36 1.08 -6.29
CA TRP A 148 -3.03 2.13 -5.51
C TRP A 148 -4.51 2.32 -5.92
N THR A 149 -5.44 1.83 -5.07
CA THR A 149 -6.91 1.95 -5.27
C THR A 149 -7.59 3.18 -4.64
N ILE A 150 -8.05 4.15 -5.42
CA ILE A 150 -8.87 5.28 -4.93
C ILE A 150 -10.22 5.30 -5.63
N CYS A 151 -11.30 5.63 -4.92
CA CYS A 151 -12.64 5.74 -5.51
C CYS A 151 -13.17 7.17 -5.39
N ASP A 152 -13.98 7.58 -6.35
CA ASP A 152 -14.90 8.71 -6.23
C ASP A 152 -16.34 8.19 -5.94
N SER A 153 -17.36 9.04 -6.10
CA SER A 153 -18.75 8.66 -5.84
C SER A 153 -19.32 7.62 -6.82
N SER A 154 -18.65 7.41 -7.95
CA SER A 154 -19.16 6.63 -9.09
C SER A 154 -18.28 5.43 -9.40
N ASP A 155 -16.97 5.61 -9.36
CA ASP A 155 -15.98 4.67 -9.86
C ASP A 155 -14.83 4.47 -8.86
N CYS A 156 -14.25 3.28 -8.89
CA CYS A 156 -13.00 2.93 -8.24
C CYS A 156 -11.89 2.78 -9.28
N TYR A 157 -10.75 3.39 -9.00
CA TYR A 157 -9.59 3.44 -9.86
C TYR A 157 -8.44 2.70 -9.24
N LEU A 158 -7.73 1.92 -10.04
CA LEU A 158 -6.52 1.21 -9.64
C LEU A 158 -5.34 1.76 -10.44
N PHE A 159 -4.43 2.44 -9.75
CA PHE A 159 -3.17 2.91 -10.31
C PHE A 159 -2.06 1.89 -10.10
N SER A 160 -1.09 1.85 -11.00
CA SER A 160 0.10 0.98 -10.90
C SER A 160 1.23 1.53 -11.75
N SER A 161 2.47 1.15 -11.43
CA SER A 161 3.68 1.53 -12.19
C SER A 161 4.33 0.31 -12.85
N ASP A 162 5.23 0.54 -13.80
CA ASP A 162 5.97 -0.52 -14.50
C ASP A 162 7.50 -0.44 -14.35
N ASP A 163 8.04 0.42 -13.48
CA ASP A 163 9.46 0.78 -13.41
C ASP A 163 10.07 1.29 -14.73
N ASN A 164 9.23 1.69 -15.69
CA ASN A 164 9.65 2.06 -17.03
C ASN A 164 9.04 3.39 -17.52
N GLY A 165 8.66 4.27 -16.59
CA GLY A 165 8.21 5.62 -16.91
C GLY A 165 6.73 5.75 -17.20
N HIS A 166 5.91 4.76 -16.85
CA HIS A 166 4.46 4.83 -17.04
C HIS A 166 3.70 4.67 -15.72
N LEU A 167 2.73 5.57 -15.51
CA LEU A 167 1.69 5.42 -14.51
C LEU A 167 0.41 4.96 -15.21
N TYR A 168 -0.06 3.76 -14.89
CA TYR A 168 -1.30 3.22 -15.44
C TYR A 168 -2.48 3.52 -14.51
N ARG A 169 -3.68 3.59 -15.10
CA ARG A 169 -4.94 3.66 -14.37
C ARG A 169 -5.97 2.73 -15.02
N SER A 170 -6.54 1.84 -14.23
CA SER A 170 -7.75 1.08 -14.57
C SER A 170 -8.94 1.61 -13.78
N GLN A 171 -10.14 1.22 -14.18
CA GLN A 171 -11.37 1.60 -13.48
C GLN A 171 -12.38 0.45 -13.44
N SER A 172 -13.24 0.49 -12.42
CA SER A 172 -14.49 -0.26 -12.30
C SER A 172 -15.52 0.63 -11.60
N SER A 173 -16.82 0.37 -11.77
CA SER A 173 -17.82 1.12 -11.03
C SER A 173 -17.73 0.81 -9.53
N LEU A 174 -18.08 1.79 -8.68
CA LEU A 174 -18.08 1.64 -7.23
C LEU A 174 -18.93 0.43 -6.79
N GLY A 175 -20.06 0.19 -7.45
CA GLY A 175 -20.95 -0.94 -7.17
C GLY A 175 -20.44 -2.30 -7.63
N ASN A 176 -19.39 -2.36 -8.47
CA ASN A 176 -18.79 -3.61 -8.95
C ASN A 176 -17.44 -3.91 -8.29
N PHE A 177 -16.78 -2.92 -7.70
CA PHE A 177 -15.53 -3.08 -6.97
C PHE A 177 -15.65 -4.18 -5.89
N PRO A 178 -14.67 -5.10 -5.72
CA PRO A 178 -13.32 -5.13 -6.32
C PRO A 178 -13.24 -5.75 -7.73
N ASN A 179 -14.36 -6.17 -8.30
CA ASN A 179 -14.41 -6.83 -9.60
C ASN A 179 -14.41 -5.84 -10.76
N GLY A 180 -14.15 -6.35 -11.97
CA GLY A 180 -14.34 -5.63 -13.23
C GLY A 180 -13.35 -4.50 -13.47
N MET A 181 -12.17 -4.54 -12.84
CA MET A 181 -11.08 -3.64 -13.19
C MET A 181 -10.69 -3.85 -14.66
N GLY A 182 -10.74 -2.76 -15.43
CA GLY A 182 -10.42 -2.77 -16.84
C GLY A 182 -10.18 -1.36 -17.36
N ASN A 183 -10.28 -1.19 -18.68
CA ASN A 183 -10.04 0.09 -19.36
C ASN A 183 -8.70 0.73 -18.93
N THR A 184 -7.65 -0.09 -18.90
CA THR A 184 -6.31 0.34 -18.46
C THR A 184 -5.75 1.33 -19.47
N VAL A 185 -5.41 2.53 -19.00
CA VAL A 185 -4.78 3.60 -19.79
C VAL A 185 -3.48 4.05 -19.12
N ILE A 186 -2.58 4.65 -19.91
CA ILE A 186 -1.46 5.41 -19.37
C ILE A 186 -2.01 6.77 -18.89
N ALA A 187 -2.03 6.98 -17.58
CA ALA A 187 -2.52 8.21 -16.95
C ALA A 187 -1.46 9.33 -16.91
N LEU A 188 -0.19 8.95 -16.84
CA LEU A 188 0.96 9.86 -16.93
C LEU A 188 2.16 9.06 -17.45
N GLN A 189 3.05 9.70 -18.22
CA GLN A 189 4.28 9.08 -18.70
C GLN A 189 5.43 10.07 -18.76
N ASP A 190 6.64 9.55 -18.63
CA ASP A 190 7.89 10.29 -18.79
C ASP A 190 8.87 9.44 -19.60
N THR A 191 9.60 10.06 -20.54
CA THR A 191 10.60 9.33 -21.34
C THR A 191 11.81 8.94 -20.51
N ASN A 192 12.05 9.63 -19.40
CA ASN A 192 13.01 9.22 -18.38
C ASN A 192 12.27 8.38 -17.33
N ALA A 193 12.44 7.05 -17.38
CA ALA A 193 11.83 6.14 -16.41
C ALA A 193 12.12 6.52 -14.94
N TYR A 194 13.27 7.12 -14.65
CA TYR A 194 13.62 7.58 -13.31
C TYR A 194 12.86 8.82 -12.84
N ALA A 195 12.33 9.62 -13.76
CA ALA A 195 11.52 10.78 -13.42
C ALA A 195 10.07 10.40 -13.07
N LEU A 196 9.59 9.22 -13.49
CA LEU A 196 8.27 8.68 -13.15
C LEU A 196 8.38 7.18 -12.86
N PHE A 197 9.08 6.85 -11.77
CA PHE A 197 9.60 5.50 -11.54
C PHE A 197 8.54 4.55 -10.98
N GLU A 198 8.12 4.75 -9.73
CA GLU A 198 7.20 3.83 -9.03
C GLU A 198 6.53 4.55 -7.82
N ALA A 199 5.87 3.80 -6.94
CA ALA A 199 5.29 4.24 -5.66
C ALA A 199 4.30 5.40 -5.77
N SER A 200 3.33 5.28 -6.68
CA SER A 200 2.29 6.29 -6.83
C SER A 200 1.36 6.37 -5.60
N ASN A 201 1.04 7.59 -5.18
CA ASN A 201 -0.03 7.84 -4.21
C ASN A 201 -0.99 8.90 -4.76
N VAL A 202 -2.27 8.60 -4.74
CA VAL A 202 -3.36 9.47 -5.21
C VAL A 202 -4.34 9.71 -4.07
N TYR A 203 -4.49 10.96 -3.65
CA TYR A 203 -5.35 11.36 -2.54
C TYR A 203 -6.40 12.37 -3.01
N SER A 204 -7.56 12.39 -2.36
CA SER A 204 -8.41 13.58 -2.42
C SER A 204 -7.77 14.67 -1.56
N ALA A 205 -7.63 15.87 -2.12
CA ALA A 205 -7.13 17.05 -1.43
C ALA A 205 -8.27 17.90 -0.82
N GLY A 206 -9.53 17.47 -0.97
CA GLY A 206 -10.71 18.27 -0.65
C GLY A 206 -11.19 19.09 -1.85
N ASP A 207 -12.41 19.65 -1.74
CA ASP A 207 -12.99 20.59 -2.72
C ASP A 207 -12.98 20.13 -4.20
N GLY A 208 -13.03 18.81 -4.42
CA GLY A 208 -13.00 18.21 -5.76
C GLY A 208 -11.62 18.14 -6.41
N GLU A 209 -10.56 18.44 -5.67
CA GLU A 209 -9.17 18.30 -6.12
C GLU A 209 -8.55 16.98 -5.65
N TYR A 210 -7.61 16.47 -6.45
CA TYR A 210 -6.82 15.28 -6.18
C TYR A 210 -5.33 15.62 -6.26
N LEU A 211 -4.55 15.01 -5.38
CA LEU A 211 -3.09 15.08 -5.35
C LEU A 211 -2.50 13.74 -5.80
N LEU A 212 -1.64 13.76 -6.80
CA LEU A 212 -0.81 12.63 -7.22
C LEU A 212 0.62 12.87 -6.75
N LEU A 213 1.21 11.89 -6.08
CA LEU A 213 2.63 11.79 -5.76
C LEU A 213 3.22 10.60 -6.51
N VAL A 214 4.41 10.75 -7.08
CA VAL A 214 5.16 9.63 -7.69
C VAL A 214 6.62 9.72 -7.29
N LYS A 215 7.21 8.59 -6.92
CA LYS A 215 8.63 8.51 -6.58
C LYS A 215 9.47 8.59 -7.84
N ALA A 216 10.52 9.37 -7.76
CA ALA A 216 11.54 9.53 -8.78
C ALA A 216 12.93 9.21 -8.20
N ILE A 217 13.89 8.98 -9.09
CA ILE A 217 15.31 8.82 -8.79
C ILE A 217 16.03 10.03 -9.38
N GLY A 218 16.67 10.82 -8.51
CA GLY A 218 17.37 12.04 -8.90
C GLY A 218 18.68 11.76 -9.62
N SER A 219 19.26 12.81 -10.19
CA SER A 219 20.58 12.80 -10.82
C SER A 219 21.72 12.31 -9.90
N ASP A 220 21.53 12.40 -8.58
CA ASP A 220 22.42 11.91 -7.53
C ASP A 220 22.12 10.48 -7.07
N GLY A 221 21.15 9.80 -7.69
CA GLY A 221 20.68 8.46 -7.32
C GLY A 221 19.75 8.43 -6.11
N ALA A 222 19.49 9.56 -5.45
CA ALA A 222 18.61 9.63 -4.29
C ALA A 222 17.14 9.59 -4.70
N ARG A 223 16.30 8.97 -3.87
CA ARG A 223 14.85 8.93 -4.08
C ARG A 223 14.22 10.25 -3.64
N TYR A 224 13.22 10.71 -4.38
CA TYR A 224 12.40 11.87 -4.01
C TYR A 224 10.98 11.73 -4.56
N PHE A 225 10.05 12.55 -4.08
CA PHE A 225 8.70 12.58 -4.63
C PHE A 225 8.47 13.83 -5.48
N ARG A 226 7.86 13.61 -6.64
CA ARG A 226 7.23 14.63 -7.50
C ARG A 226 5.74 14.68 -7.20
N SER A 227 5.10 15.81 -7.52
CA SER A 227 3.66 16.01 -7.25
C SER A 227 2.92 16.71 -8.38
N TRP A 228 1.65 16.35 -8.53
CA TRP A 228 0.69 16.89 -9.48
C TRP A 228 -0.69 17.02 -8.86
N THR A 229 -1.54 17.86 -9.43
CA THR A 229 -2.96 17.95 -9.06
C THR A 229 -3.88 17.69 -10.26
N SER A 230 -5.12 17.29 -9.97
CA SER A 230 -6.18 17.17 -10.96
C SER A 230 -7.55 17.38 -10.32
N THR A 231 -8.55 17.77 -11.12
CA THR A 231 -9.95 17.86 -10.69
C THR A 231 -10.74 16.57 -10.97
N SER A 232 -10.08 15.54 -11.50
CA SER A 232 -10.68 14.23 -11.76
C SER A 232 -9.62 13.12 -11.68
N LEU A 233 -9.97 11.98 -11.10
CA LEU A 233 -9.12 10.78 -11.09
C LEU A 233 -8.86 10.21 -12.48
N SER A 234 -9.70 10.53 -13.46
CA SER A 234 -9.53 10.18 -14.88
C SER A 234 -9.06 11.34 -15.75
N GLY A 235 -8.81 12.51 -15.15
CA GLY A 235 -8.40 13.72 -15.85
C GLY A 235 -6.90 13.80 -16.13
N THR A 236 -6.48 14.97 -16.59
CA THR A 236 -5.07 15.31 -16.78
C THR A 236 -4.45 15.77 -15.46
N TRP A 237 -3.20 15.38 -15.22
CA TRP A 237 -2.41 15.77 -14.06
C TRP A 237 -1.56 17.01 -14.39
N ALA A 238 -1.78 18.11 -13.67
CA ALA A 238 -1.02 19.34 -13.79
C ALA A 238 0.13 19.36 -12.76
N SER A 239 1.34 19.74 -13.18
CA SER A 239 2.50 19.78 -12.29
C SER A 239 2.28 20.73 -11.10
N LEU A 240 2.68 20.29 -9.90
CA LEU A 240 2.67 21.09 -8.66
C LEU A 240 4.10 21.39 -8.20
N ALA A 241 4.79 20.36 -7.69
CA ALA A 241 6.21 20.40 -7.30
C ALA A 241 6.87 19.11 -7.81
N ASP A 242 7.36 19.14 -9.04
CA ASP A 242 7.75 17.96 -9.82
C ASP A 242 9.18 18.01 -10.37
N THR A 243 10.08 18.80 -9.76
CA THR A 243 11.49 18.89 -10.19
C THR A 243 12.44 18.63 -9.03
N GLU A 244 13.71 18.30 -9.30
CA GLU A 244 14.71 18.14 -8.22
C GLU A 244 14.95 19.43 -7.42
N ALA A 245 14.80 20.60 -8.06
CA ALA A 245 14.97 21.91 -7.42
C ALA A 245 13.73 22.36 -6.63
N ASN A 246 12.54 21.91 -7.03
CA ASN A 246 11.28 22.13 -6.33
C ASN A 246 10.49 20.81 -6.22
N PRO A 247 10.92 19.88 -5.35
CA PRO A 247 10.29 18.58 -5.17
C PRO A 247 9.15 18.66 -4.14
N PHE A 248 8.26 17.67 -4.12
CA PHE A 248 7.32 17.50 -3.02
C PHE A 248 8.07 17.18 -1.72
N ALA A 249 8.92 16.14 -1.77
CA ALA A 249 9.75 15.72 -0.64
C ALA A 249 11.10 15.18 -1.12
N ARG A 250 12.20 15.79 -0.67
CA ARG A 250 13.59 15.45 -1.00
C ARG A 250 14.55 15.98 0.08
N SER A 251 15.78 15.49 0.10
CA SER A 251 16.84 15.95 1.02
C SER A 251 17.04 17.47 1.08
N ASN A 252 16.81 18.20 -0.02
CA ASN A 252 16.97 19.66 -0.07
C ASN A 252 15.79 20.46 0.51
N ASN A 253 14.63 19.83 0.77
CA ASN A 253 13.48 20.50 1.39
C ASN A 253 13.00 19.84 2.70
N ILE A 254 13.63 18.74 3.12
CA ILE A 254 13.39 18.08 4.41
C ILE A 254 14.41 18.58 5.44
N LYS A 255 13.93 18.97 6.62
CA LYS A 255 14.76 19.34 7.77
C LYS A 255 14.68 18.26 8.83
N PHE A 256 15.83 17.84 9.33
CA PHE A 256 15.94 16.89 10.43
C PHE A 256 16.12 17.65 11.75
N SER A 257 15.39 17.26 12.79
CA SER A 257 15.56 17.78 14.15
C SER A 257 16.78 17.18 14.86
N ALA A 258 17.26 16.04 14.37
CA ALA A 258 18.48 15.36 14.78
C ALA A 258 19.43 15.22 13.57
N GLU A 259 20.53 14.51 13.73
CA GLU A 259 21.43 14.16 12.62
C GLU A 259 20.66 13.37 11.55
N ALA A 260 20.87 13.74 10.28
CA ALA A 260 20.32 12.96 9.17
C ALA A 260 20.99 11.58 9.17
N TRP A 261 20.17 10.53 9.13
CA TRP A 261 20.67 9.15 9.11
C TRP A 261 21.40 8.87 7.80
N ASN A 262 22.47 8.06 7.88
CA ASN A 262 23.29 7.61 6.74
C ASN A 262 22.79 6.27 6.19
#